data_AF-A0A1L9V9S5-F1
#
_entry.id   AF-A0A1L9V9S5-F1
#
_cell.length_a   1.000
_cell.length_b   1.000
_cell.length_c   1.000
_cell.angle_alpha   90.00
_cell.angle_beta   90.00
_cell.angle_gamma   90.00
#
_symmetry.space_group_name_H-M   'P 1'
#
loop_
_entity.id
_entity.type
_entity.pdbx_description
1 polymer ?
#
loop_
_entity_poly.entity_id
_entity_poly.type
_entity_poly.pdbx_seq_one_letter_code
_entity_poly.pdbx_strand_id
1 'polypeptide(L)'
;MLTIDRFFLARLVLDEVLELTTIGQIRKTLQREPQGLQGAFDASVQRIDAQPKPRRSLARRLLSWITYAKRRLKIEEAMCAFAVDEERFDHEYIPSAALLLRVCVGLVV
;
A
#
# COMPACT_ATOMS: atom_id res chain seq x y z
N MET A 1 -20.85 -2.32 -1.51
CA MET A 1 -19.68 -1.50 -1.90
C MET A 1 -19.24 -0.55 -0.76
N LEU A 2 -19.48 -0.88 0.52
CA LEU A 2 -19.25 0.01 1.68
C LEU A 2 -18.24 -0.55 2.71
N THR A 3 -17.61 -1.69 2.41
CA THR A 3 -16.82 -2.46 3.39
C THR A 3 -15.32 -2.18 3.27
N ILE A 4 -14.79 -2.05 2.05
CA ILE A 4 -13.34 -1.87 1.83
C ILE A 4 -12.86 -0.52 2.41
N ASP A 5 -13.61 0.56 2.19
CA ASP A 5 -13.26 1.90 2.68
C ASP A 5 -13.17 1.96 4.22
N ARG A 6 -14.05 1.22 4.92
CA ARG A 6 -14.05 1.16 6.38
C ARG A 6 -12.84 0.41 6.93
N PHE A 7 -12.44 -0.68 6.28
CA PHE A 7 -11.29 -1.46 6.74
C PHE A 7 -9.96 -0.74 6.50
N PHE A 8 -9.82 -0.02 5.38
CA PHE A 8 -8.61 0.76 5.11
C PHE A 8 -8.43 1.90 6.12
N LEU A 9 -9.52 2.63 6.42
CA LEU A 9 -9.51 3.69 7.44
C LEU A 9 -9.22 3.14 8.83
N ALA A 10 -9.85 2.02 9.22
CA ALA A 10 -9.60 1.38 10.51
C ALA A 10 -8.13 0.95 10.65
N ARG A 11 -7.55 0.38 9.59
CA ARG A 11 -6.14 -0.02 9.60
C ARG A 11 -5.20 1.18 9.74
N LEU A 12 -5.51 2.31 9.11
CA LEU A 12 -4.71 3.53 9.27
C LEU A 12 -4.67 4.00 10.73
N VAL A 13 -5.84 4.08 11.37
CA VAL A 13 -5.93 4.47 12.78
C VAL A 13 -5.16 3.50 13.66
N LEU A 14 -5.24 2.19 13.37
CA LEU A 14 -4.47 1.18 14.10
C LEU A 14 -2.95 1.33 13.88
N ASP A 15 -2.50 1.57 12.65
CA ASP A 15 -1.08 1.81 12.34
C ASP A 15 -0.56 3.04 13.11
N GLU A 16 -1.33 4.13 13.20
CA GLU A 16 -0.96 5.31 13.99
C GLU A 16 -0.91 4.99 15.49
N VAL A 17 -1.92 4.28 16.02
CA VAL A 17 -2.01 3.92 17.43
C VAL A 17 -0.87 3.00 17.88
N LEU A 18 -0.42 2.08 17.02
CA LEU A 18 0.66 1.14 17.32
C LEU A 18 2.03 1.81 17.50
N GLU A 19 2.22 3.01 16.95
CA GLU A 19 3.46 3.79 17.10
C GLU A 19 3.47 4.67 18.37
N LEU A 20 2.34 4.76 19.10
CA LEU A 20 2.22 5.61 20.28
C LEU A 20 2.66 4.88 21.54
N THR A 21 3.38 5.60 22.41
CA THR A 21 4.02 5.01 23.59
C THR A 21 3.25 5.25 24.88
N THR A 22 2.21 6.09 24.86
CA THR A 22 1.45 6.46 26.07
C THR A 22 -0.06 6.33 25.87
N ILE A 23 -0.77 5.95 26.93
CA ILE A 23 -2.24 5.84 26.95
C ILE A 23 -2.91 7.18 26.60
N GLY A 24 -2.29 8.30 27.01
CA GLY A 24 -2.79 9.64 26.69
C GLY A 24 -2.76 9.93 25.19
N GLN A 25 -1.67 9.58 24.50
CA GLN A 25 -1.55 9.72 23.05
C GLN A 25 -2.57 8.84 22.31
N ILE A 26 -2.75 7.59 22.76
CA ILE A 26 -3.71 6.65 22.18
C ILE A 26 -5.14 7.21 22.30
N ARG A 27 -5.56 7.63 23.50
CA ARG A 27 -6.90 8.20 23.71
C ARG A 27 -7.13 9.45 22.86
N LYS A 28 -6.14 10.34 22.78
CA LYS A 28 -6.23 11.57 21.97
C LYS A 28 -6.40 11.26 20.48
N THR A 29 -5.70 10.23 19.98
CA THR A 29 -5.78 9.79 18.59
C THR A 29 -7.13 9.13 18.29
N LEU A 30 -7.63 8.28 19.19
CA LEU A 30 -8.95 7.65 19.04
C LEU A 30 -10.13 8.63 19.15
N GLN A 31 -9.96 9.73 19.89
CA GLN A 31 -10.96 10.81 19.97
C GLN A 31 -10.93 11.73 18.75
N ARG A 32 -9.86 11.69 17.95
CA ARG A 32 -9.73 12.51 16.76
C ARG A 32 -10.60 11.92 15.66
N GLU A 33 -11.39 12.77 15.00
CA GLU A 33 -12.16 12.33 13.84
C GLU A 33 -11.18 11.89 12.74
N PRO A 34 -11.34 10.69 12.14
CA PRO A 34 -10.45 10.25 11.07
C PRO A 34 -10.47 11.30 9.94
N GLN A 35 -9.32 11.57 9.31
CA GLN A 35 -9.21 12.55 8.20
C GLN A 35 -9.95 12.11 6.91
N GLY A 36 -10.95 11.24 7.04
CA GLY A 36 -11.66 10.60 5.94
C GLY A 36 -10.76 9.69 5.12
N LEU A 37 -11.31 9.19 4.02
CA LEU A 37 -10.60 8.32 3.09
C LEU A 37 -9.40 9.03 2.43
N GLN A 38 -9.53 10.34 2.16
CA GLN A 38 -8.48 11.13 1.53
C GLN A 38 -7.23 11.23 2.41
N GLY A 39 -7.37 11.58 3.70
CA GLY A 39 -6.22 11.62 4.60
C GLY A 39 -5.58 10.25 4.80
N ALA A 40 -6.38 9.18 4.83
CA ALA A 40 -5.86 7.82 4.91
C ALA A 40 -5.05 7.43 3.65
N PHE A 41 -5.55 7.82 2.48
CA PHE A 41 -4.85 7.61 1.21
C PHE A 41 -3.52 8.37 1.19
N ASP A 42 -3.54 9.67 1.52
CA ASP A 42 -2.35 10.53 1.52
C ASP A 42 -1.29 10.02 2.50
N ALA A 43 -1.69 9.62 3.70
CA ALA A 43 -0.79 9.03 4.70
C ALA A 43 -0.18 7.71 4.23
N SER A 44 -0.92 6.84 3.53
CA SER A 44 -0.32 5.64 2.93
C SER A 44 0.66 5.96 1.80
N VAL A 45 0.37 6.95 0.96
CA VAL A 45 1.30 7.40 -0.09
C VAL A 45 2.58 7.98 0.52
N GLN A 46 2.48 8.80 1.58
CA GLN A 46 3.64 9.31 2.32
C GLN A 46 4.48 8.18 2.91
N ARG A 47 3.85 7.15 3.48
CA ARG A 47 4.56 5.96 3.98
C ARG A 47 5.23 5.16 2.87
N ILE A 48 4.61 5.07 1.68
CA ILE A 48 5.25 4.49 0.49
C ILE A 48 6.51 5.26 0.12
N ASP A 49 6.42 6.59 0.09
CA ASP A 49 7.52 7.46 -0.29
C ASP A 49 8.64 7.54 0.76
N ALA A 50 8.34 7.26 2.03
CA ALA A 50 9.34 7.14 3.07
C ALA A 50 10.19 5.85 2.96
N GLN A 51 9.75 4.84 2.22
CA GLN A 51 10.49 3.58 2.08
C GLN A 51 11.83 3.76 1.32
N PRO A 52 12.81 2.86 1.53
CA PRO A 52 14.03 2.80 0.72
C PRO A 52 13.71 2.74 -0.78
N LYS A 53 14.57 3.36 -1.61
CA LYS A 53 14.36 3.54 -3.06
C LYS A 53 13.86 2.26 -3.77
N PRO A 54 14.43 1.06 -3.58
CA PRO A 54 13.96 -0.14 -4.27
C PRO A 54 12.49 -0.49 -3.96
N ARG A 55 12.08 -0.38 -2.69
CA ARG A 55 10.70 -0.70 -2.27
C ARG A 55 9.70 0.36 -2.73
N ARG A 56 10.11 1.63 -2.66
CA ARG A 56 9.31 2.76 -3.18
C ARG A 56 9.07 2.64 -4.67
N SER A 57 10.12 2.36 -5.45
CA SER A 57 10.02 2.15 -6.89
C SER A 57 9.13 0.97 -7.23
N LEU A 58 9.24 -0.14 -6.49
CA LEU A 58 8.39 -1.31 -6.66
C LEU A 58 6.90 -0.99 -6.42
N ALA A 59 6.58 -0.33 -5.29
CA ALA A 59 5.22 0.07 -4.96
C ALA A 59 4.62 1.03 -5.98
N ARG A 60 5.35 2.11 -6.33
CA ARG A 60 4.86 3.10 -7.31
C ARG A 60 4.66 2.50 -8.70
N ARG A 61 5.52 1.57 -9.13
CA ARG A 61 5.36 0.88 -10.42
C ARG A 61 4.09 0.03 -10.43
N LEU A 62 3.85 -0.77 -9.38
CA LEU A 62 2.61 -1.55 -9.26
C LEU A 62 1.36 -0.66 -9.23
N LEU A 63 1.36 0.41 -8.41
CA LEU A 63 0.23 1.33 -8.32
C LEU A 63 -0.04 2.05 -9.65
N SER A 64 1.01 2.37 -10.42
CA SER A 64 0.84 2.93 -11.77
C SER A 64 0.09 1.96 -12.67
N TRP A 65 0.44 0.68 -12.67
CA TRP A 65 -0.27 -0.32 -13.47
C TRP A 65 -1.73 -0.48 -13.04
N ILE A 66 -1.99 -0.53 -11.73
CA ILE A 66 -3.34 -0.66 -11.19
C ILE A 66 -4.20 0.56 -11.59
N THR A 67 -3.67 1.76 -11.49
CA THR A 67 -4.41 3.01 -11.82
C THR A 67 -4.72 3.15 -13.30
N TYR A 68 -3.86 2.65 -14.20
CA TYR A 68 -4.07 2.68 -15.64
C TYR A 68 -4.76 1.43 -16.21
N ALA A 69 -4.93 0.36 -15.43
CA ALA A 69 -5.54 -0.87 -15.91
C ALA A 69 -7.04 -0.70 -16.21
N LYS A 70 -7.49 -1.19 -17.38
CA LYS A 70 -8.90 -1.17 -17.79
C LYS A 70 -9.78 -2.14 -17.00
N ARG A 71 -9.17 -3.07 -16.28
CA ARG A 71 -9.82 -4.08 -15.44
C ARG A 71 -8.96 -4.39 -14.23
N ARG A 72 -9.52 -5.10 -13.25
CA ARG A 72 -8.73 -5.66 -12.15
C ARG A 72 -7.64 -6.59 -12.68
N LEU A 73 -6.42 -6.40 -12.18
CA LEU A 73 -5.28 -7.27 -12.45
C LEU A 73 -5.32 -8.47 -11.49
N LYS A 74 -4.98 -9.64 -12.01
CA LYS A 74 -4.65 -10.79 -11.14
C LYS A 74 -3.22 -10.62 -10.63
N ILE A 75 -2.93 -11.19 -9.46
CA ILE A 75 -1.61 -11.05 -8.84
C ILE A 75 -0.51 -11.65 -9.72
N GLU A 76 -0.80 -12.75 -10.41
CA GLU A 76 0.12 -13.42 -11.32
C GLU A 76 0.47 -12.54 -12.53
N GLU A 77 -0.52 -11.78 -13.04
CA GLU A 77 -0.30 -10.84 -14.16
C GLU A 77 0.63 -9.70 -13.74
N ALA A 78 0.41 -9.15 -12.55
CA ALA A 78 1.25 -8.09 -12.01
C ALA A 78 2.68 -8.59 -11.71
N MET A 79 2.81 -9.79 -11.16
CA MET A 79 4.11 -10.42 -10.88
C MET A 79 4.90 -10.70 -12.17
N CYS A 80 4.25 -11.24 -13.21
CA CYS A 80 4.89 -11.46 -14.51
C CYS A 80 5.37 -10.16 -15.15
N ALA A 81 4.65 -9.04 -14.99
CA ALA A 81 5.06 -7.75 -15.52
C ALA A 81 6.36 -7.21 -14.91
N PHE A 82 6.75 -7.69 -13.72
CA PHE A 82 8.05 -7.38 -13.11
C PHE A 82 9.19 -8.29 -13.58
N ALA A 83 8.89 -9.44 -14.17
CA ALA A 83 9.89 -10.38 -14.68
C ALA A 83 10.61 -9.90 -15.95
N VAL A 84 10.13 -8.82 -16.57
CA VAL A 84 10.68 -8.31 -17.83
C VAL A 84 11.70 -7.22 -17.54
N ASP A 85 12.96 -7.48 -17.89
CA ASP A 85 14.09 -6.55 -17.85
C ASP A 85 14.77 -6.47 -19.22
N GLU A 86 15.00 -5.26 -19.73
CA GLU A 86 15.59 -5.00 -21.06
C GLU A 86 15.04 -5.91 -22.19
N GLU A 87 13.71 -6.08 -22.25
CA GLU A 87 12.99 -6.92 -23.22
C GLU A 87 13.17 -8.44 -23.05
N ARG A 88 13.88 -8.88 -22.00
CA ARG A 88 14.04 -10.29 -21.66
C ARG A 88 13.21 -10.64 -20.44
N PHE A 89 12.54 -11.78 -20.54
CA PHE A 89 11.81 -12.35 -19.44
C PHE A 89 12.76 -13.21 -18.61
N ASP A 90 12.84 -12.93 -17.30
CA ASP A 90 13.62 -13.70 -16.35
C ASP A 90 12.87 -13.81 -15.01
N HIS A 91 12.65 -15.06 -14.60
CA HIS A 91 11.91 -15.42 -13.40
C HIS A 91 12.59 -14.94 -12.12
N GLU A 92 13.90 -14.70 -12.12
CA GLU A 92 14.65 -14.22 -10.95
C GLU A 92 14.22 -12.81 -10.52
N TYR A 93 13.64 -12.02 -11.44
CA TYR A 93 13.12 -10.68 -11.14
C TYR A 93 11.69 -10.66 -10.62
N ILE A 94 11.02 -11.82 -10.48
CA ILE A 94 9.65 -11.87 -9.98
C ILE A 94 9.62 -11.57 -8.45
N PRO A 95 9.02 -10.45 -8.03
CA PRO A 95 8.82 -10.18 -6.61
C PRO A 95 7.71 -11.07 -6.04
N SER A 96 7.81 -11.46 -4.77
CA SER A 96 6.74 -12.22 -4.13
C SER A 96 5.48 -11.38 -3.94
N ALA A 97 4.31 -12.01 -4.03
CA ALA A 97 3.02 -11.35 -3.76
C ALA A 97 2.98 -10.68 -2.38
N ALA A 98 3.52 -11.34 -1.36
CA ALA A 98 3.61 -10.80 0.00
C ALA A 98 4.46 -9.50 0.05
N LEU A 99 5.55 -9.44 -0.72
CA LEU A 99 6.35 -8.22 -0.83
C LEU A 99 5.56 -7.10 -1.49
N LEU A 100 4.88 -7.39 -2.61
CA LEU A 100 4.07 -6.41 -3.35
C LEU A 100 2.97 -5.80 -2.48
N LEU A 101 2.24 -6.61 -1.72
CA LEU A 101 1.21 -6.13 -0.79
C LEU A 101 1.81 -5.30 0.34
N ARG A 102 2.94 -5.74 0.91
CA ARG A 102 3.62 -5.04 2.00
C ARG A 102 4.11 -3.65 1.58
N VAL A 103 4.76 -3.55 0.43
CA VAL A 103 5.33 -2.26 -0.03
C VAL A 103 4.25 -1.26 -0.43
N CYS A 104 3.04 -1.70 -0.78
CA CYS A 104 1.93 -0.81 -1.14
C CYS A 104 1.15 -0.29 0.08
N VAL A 105 1.58 -0.61 1.31
CA VAL A 105 1.02 -0.08 2.56
C VAL A 105 -0.52 -0.14 2.53
N GLY A 106 -1.01 -1.33 2.14
CA GLY A 106 -2.42 -1.73 1.90
C GLY A 106 -3.33 -0.76 1.16
N LEU A 107 -2.76 -0.03 0.20
CA LEU A 107 -3.54 0.49 -0.93
C LEU A 107 -3.94 -0.62 -1.93
N VAL A 108 -3.38 -1.83 -1.78
CA VAL A 108 -3.66 -3.00 -2.61
C VAL A 108 -4.20 -4.12 -1.71
N VAL A 109 -5.24 -4.82 -2.17
CA VAL A 109 -5.97 -5.91 -1.49
C VAL A 109 -6.33 -7.03 -2.46
#